data_AF-A0A7X6TG17-F1
#
_entry.id   AF-A0A7X6TG17-F1
#
_cell.length_a   1.000
_cell.length_b   1.000
_cell.length_c   1.000
_cell.angle_alpha   90.00
_cell.angle_beta   90.00
_cell.angle_gamma   90.00
#
_symmetry.space_group_name_H-M   'P 1'
#
loop_
_entity.id
_entity.type
_entity.pdbx_description
1 polymer ?
#
loop_
_entity_poly.entity_id
_entity_poly.type
_entity_poly.pdbx_seq_one_letter_code
_entity_poly.pdbx_strand_id
1 'polypeptide(L)'
;IKKMPIRLQMLLGSQVQAATLPEPLAAIAMGRGARLLVSDADSTTSLSQTVFVFRRPVLAERKGEVAAFFTALGRAVRMINTEPERHRPFFVDKGRIPADLAATYPIPAYPEPAPFPHELYAPVIDWLAERRLTPPLAYEQLVDRDFLARDE
;
A
#
# COMPACT_ATOMS: atom_id res chain seq x y z
N ILE A 1 17.45 12.20 -4.09
CA ILE A 1 18.17 10.95 -3.70
C ILE A 1 17.27 9.75 -3.99
N LYS A 2 17.62 8.83 -4.89
CA LYS A 2 16.69 7.76 -5.30
C LYS A 2 16.57 6.62 -4.27
N LYS A 3 17.68 6.18 -3.66
CA LYS A 3 17.72 5.05 -2.72
C LYS A 3 17.16 5.41 -1.33
N MET A 4 16.20 4.65 -0.83
CA MET A 4 15.53 4.92 0.46
C MET A 4 16.49 4.92 1.68
N PRO A 5 17.38 3.91 1.85
CA PRO A 5 18.29 3.91 3.00
C PRO A 5 19.23 5.12 3.02
N ILE A 6 19.65 5.60 1.84
CA ILE A 6 20.51 6.78 1.73
C ILE A 6 19.75 8.04 2.17
N ARG A 7 18.47 8.19 1.82
CA ARG A 7 17.65 9.32 2.31
C ARG A 7 17.60 9.37 3.83
N LEU A 8 17.38 8.21 4.47
CA LEU A 8 17.38 8.11 5.93
C LEU A 8 18.73 8.50 6.54
N GLN A 9 19.84 7.96 6.00
CA GLN A 9 21.19 8.30 6.46
C GLN A 9 21.49 9.79 6.34
N MET A 10 21.12 10.41 5.22
CA MET A 10 21.33 11.85 5.00
C MET A 10 20.51 12.72 5.96
N LEU A 11 19.28 12.31 6.29
CA LEU A 11 18.46 13.00 7.29
C LEU A 11 19.10 12.92 8.68
N LEU A 12 19.47 11.70 9.11
CA LEU A 12 20.06 11.46 10.43
C LEU A 12 21.47 12.06 10.56
N GLY A 13 22.21 12.18 9.46
CA GLY A 13 23.52 12.83 9.40
C GLY A 13 23.47 14.34 9.16
N SER A 14 22.29 14.97 9.25
CA SER A 14 22.08 16.42 9.05
C SER A 14 22.55 16.95 7.68
N GLN A 15 22.65 16.09 6.67
CA GLN A 15 23.02 16.48 5.30
C GLN A 15 21.82 17.05 4.53
N VAL A 16 20.61 16.77 4.98
CA VAL A 16 19.36 17.37 4.48
C VAL A 16 18.50 17.82 5.67
N GLN A 17 17.70 18.86 5.46
CA GLN A 17 16.82 19.41 6.50
C GLN A 17 15.54 18.58 6.69
N ALA A 18 15.06 17.93 5.62
CA ALA A 18 13.87 17.09 5.62
C ALA A 18 13.98 15.98 4.56
N ALA A 19 13.28 14.86 4.77
CA ALA A 19 13.18 13.77 3.81
C ALA A 19 11.80 13.11 3.86
N THR A 20 11.29 12.69 2.70
CA THR A 20 10.12 11.81 2.61
C THR A 20 10.55 10.35 2.75
N LEU A 21 9.99 9.66 3.74
CA LEU A 21 10.31 8.28 4.10
C LEU A 21 9.01 7.47 4.22
N PRO A 22 8.92 6.27 3.60
CA PRO A 22 7.84 5.32 3.87
C PRO A 22 8.08 4.63 5.20
N GLU A 23 7.06 3.97 5.72
CA GLU A 23 7.24 3.03 6.82
C GLU A 23 8.03 1.77 6.41
N PRO A 24 8.81 1.15 7.32
CA PRO A 24 9.05 1.54 8.71
C PRO A 24 10.17 2.59 8.89
N LEU A 25 10.70 3.17 7.80
CA LEU A 25 11.85 4.08 7.86
C LEU A 25 11.51 5.41 8.54
N ALA A 26 10.27 5.88 8.41
CA ALA A 26 9.77 7.05 9.13
C ALA A 26 9.78 6.82 10.65
N ALA A 27 9.22 5.70 11.12
CA ALA A 27 9.29 5.31 12.53
C ALA A 27 10.73 5.19 13.05
N ILE A 28 11.65 4.60 12.27
CA ILE A 28 13.08 4.52 12.63
C ILE A 28 13.71 5.91 12.76
N ALA A 29 13.41 6.83 11.85
CA ALA A 29 13.92 8.19 11.89
C ALA A 29 13.44 8.91 13.16
N MET A 30 12.15 8.78 13.48
CA MET A 30 11.55 9.36 14.68
C MET A 30 12.14 8.79 15.97
N GLY A 31 12.34 7.48 16.04
CA GLY A 31 13.03 6.83 17.16
C GLY A 31 14.47 7.31 17.38
N ARG A 32 15.08 7.94 16.36
CA ARG A 32 16.42 8.53 16.40
C ARG A 32 16.42 10.06 16.47
N GLY A 33 15.30 10.65 16.87
CA GLY A 33 15.19 12.09 17.13
C GLY A 33 14.76 12.94 15.94
N ALA A 34 14.43 12.34 14.79
CA ALA A 34 13.78 13.09 13.71
C ALA A 34 12.35 13.46 14.13
N ARG A 35 11.84 14.58 13.58
CA ARG A 35 10.47 15.05 13.83
C ARG A 35 9.61 14.82 12.61
N LEU A 36 8.40 14.27 12.81
CA LEU A 36 7.37 14.23 11.78
C LEU A 36 6.89 15.65 11.46
N LEU A 37 7.00 16.06 10.19
CA LEU A 37 6.50 17.35 9.72
C LEU A 37 5.10 17.24 9.11
N VAL A 38 4.87 16.20 8.31
CA VAL A 38 3.61 15.90 7.64
C VAL A 38 3.55 14.40 7.35
N SER A 39 2.37 13.81 7.45
CA SER A 39 2.08 12.43 7.04
C SER A 39 0.95 12.40 6.03
N ASP A 40 1.02 11.54 5.02
CA ASP A 40 -0.13 11.28 4.14
C ASP A 40 -1.26 10.54 4.86
N ALA A 41 -0.96 9.88 5.99
CA ALA A 41 -1.95 9.28 6.88
C ALA A 41 -2.87 10.32 7.56
N ASP A 42 -2.46 11.59 7.63
CA ASP A 42 -3.28 12.67 8.19
C ASP A 42 -4.29 13.24 7.16
N SER A 43 -4.21 12.79 5.90
CA SER A 43 -5.13 13.19 4.83
C SER A 43 -6.48 12.47 4.97
N THR A 44 -7.57 13.18 4.68
CA THR A 44 -8.91 12.56 4.58
C THR A 44 -9.01 11.53 3.46
N THR A 45 -8.11 11.61 2.48
CA THR A 45 -8.05 10.72 1.33
C THR A 45 -6.65 10.15 1.21
N SER A 46 -6.52 8.83 1.32
CA SER A 46 -5.25 8.15 1.05
C SER A 46 -5.01 8.08 -0.45
N LEU A 47 -4.03 8.85 -0.93
CA LEU A 47 -3.60 8.81 -2.33
C LEU A 47 -2.62 7.65 -2.62
N SER A 48 -2.10 7.02 -1.56
CA SER A 48 -1.15 5.91 -1.62
C SER A 48 -1.91 4.58 -1.67
N GLN A 49 -2.04 3.99 -2.85
CA GLN A 49 -2.82 2.77 -3.06
C GLN A 49 -1.94 1.60 -3.50
N THR A 50 -2.12 0.45 -2.85
CA THR A 50 -1.51 -0.81 -3.28
C THR A 50 -2.52 -1.58 -4.13
N VAL A 51 -2.13 -1.94 -5.35
CA VAL A 51 -3.00 -2.65 -6.28
C VAL A 51 -2.39 -3.99 -6.68
N PHE A 52 -3.26 -4.97 -6.96
CA PHE A 52 -2.86 -6.22 -7.59
C PHE A 52 -3.02 -6.08 -9.11
N VAL A 53 -1.98 -6.44 -9.85
CA VAL A 53 -1.99 -6.40 -11.32
C VAL A 53 -1.86 -7.81 -11.86
N PHE A 54 -2.81 -8.20 -12.71
CA PHE A 54 -2.80 -9.48 -13.39
C PHE A 54 -2.48 -9.28 -14.87
N ARG A 55 -1.78 -10.26 -15.47
CA ARG A 55 -1.56 -10.28 -16.91
C ARG A 55 -2.88 -10.59 -17.62
N ARG A 56 -3.14 -9.96 -18.76
CA ARG A 56 -4.38 -10.17 -19.54
C ARG A 56 -4.70 -11.65 -19.82
N PRO A 57 -3.75 -12.52 -20.21
CA PRO A 57 -4.06 -13.94 -20.42
C PRO A 57 -4.53 -14.65 -19.15
N VAL A 58 -4.02 -14.26 -17.97
CA VAL A 58 -4.47 -14.83 -16.69
C VAL A 58 -5.92 -14.44 -16.41
N LEU A 59 -6.29 -13.18 -16.69
CA LEU A 59 -7.67 -12.71 -16.54
C LEU A 59 -8.61 -13.33 -17.58
N ALA A 60 -8.13 -13.68 -18.77
CA ALA A 60 -8.95 -14.29 -19.81
C ALA A 60 -9.16 -15.80 -19.57
N GLU A 61 -8.09 -16.52 -19.23
CA GLU A 61 -8.06 -17.99 -19.26
C GLU A 61 -8.22 -18.62 -17.87
N ARG A 62 -7.91 -17.88 -16.80
CA ARG A 62 -7.83 -18.41 -15.42
C ARG A 62 -8.71 -17.64 -14.43
N LYS A 63 -9.88 -17.15 -14.88
CA LYS A 63 -10.82 -16.37 -14.06
C LYS A 63 -11.17 -17.02 -12.73
N GLY A 64 -11.48 -18.31 -12.74
CA GLY A 64 -11.82 -19.05 -11.52
C GLY A 64 -10.69 -19.06 -10.49
N GLU A 65 -9.43 -19.10 -10.93
CA GLU A 65 -8.27 -19.07 -10.05
C GLU A 65 -8.02 -17.66 -9.48
N VAL A 66 -8.26 -16.62 -10.27
CA VAL A 66 -8.20 -15.23 -9.81
C VAL A 66 -9.30 -14.97 -8.76
N ALA A 67 -10.51 -15.46 -8.99
CA ALA A 67 -11.61 -15.37 -8.00
C ALA A 67 -11.30 -16.15 -6.72
N ALA A 68 -10.72 -17.36 -6.84
CA ALA A 68 -10.28 -18.15 -5.69
C ALA A 68 -9.17 -17.44 -4.89
N PHE A 69 -8.24 -16.77 -5.58
CA PHE A 69 -7.20 -15.94 -4.94
C PHE A 69 -7.82 -14.82 -4.10
N PHE A 70 -8.77 -14.05 -4.66
CA PHE A 70 -9.43 -12.98 -3.91
C PHE A 70 -10.30 -13.49 -2.76
N THR A 71 -10.92 -14.65 -2.92
CA THR A 71 -11.63 -15.34 -1.82
C THR A 71 -10.68 -15.67 -0.67
N ALA A 72 -9.52 -16.25 -0.98
CA ALA A 72 -8.50 -16.56 0.03
C ALA A 72 -7.92 -15.29 0.65
N LEU A 73 -7.68 -14.24 -0.13
CA LEU A 73 -7.22 -12.95 0.34
C LEU A 73 -8.21 -12.33 1.34
N GLY A 74 -9.50 -12.28 1.01
CA GLY A 74 -10.53 -11.77 1.92
C GLY A 74 -10.61 -12.57 3.22
N ARG A 75 -10.48 -13.90 3.17
CA ARG A 75 -10.38 -14.73 4.39
C ARG A 75 -9.18 -14.34 5.25
N ALA A 76 -8.01 -14.17 4.64
CA ALA A 76 -6.80 -13.75 5.35
C ALA A 76 -6.94 -12.35 5.97
N VAL A 77 -7.50 -11.40 5.22
CA VAL A 77 -7.82 -10.05 5.71
C VAL A 77 -8.71 -10.10 6.94
N ARG A 78 -9.82 -10.86 6.89
CA ARG A 78 -10.73 -11.01 8.05
C ARG A 78 -10.06 -11.64 9.25
N MET A 79 -9.26 -12.68 9.04
CA MET A 79 -8.51 -13.32 10.13
C MET A 79 -7.57 -12.32 10.81
N ILE A 80 -6.79 -11.57 10.03
CA ILE A 80 -5.85 -10.58 10.56
C ILE A 80 -6.60 -9.46 11.28
N ASN A 81 -7.66 -8.92 10.68
CA ASN A 81 -8.39 -7.80 11.26
C ASN A 81 -9.16 -8.17 12.54
N THR A 82 -9.55 -9.43 12.70
CA THR A 82 -10.29 -9.90 13.89
C THR A 82 -9.37 -10.10 15.09
N GLU A 83 -8.18 -10.66 14.88
CA GLU A 83 -7.19 -10.90 15.94
C GLU A 83 -5.76 -10.48 15.51
N PRO A 84 -5.49 -9.18 15.29
CA PRO A 84 -4.23 -8.73 14.70
C PRO A 84 -3.01 -9.15 15.52
N GLU A 85 -3.11 -9.06 16.84
CA GLU A 85 -2.03 -9.40 17.77
C GLU A 85 -1.61 -10.88 17.72
N ARG A 86 -2.55 -11.78 17.40
CA ARG A 86 -2.25 -13.21 17.19
C ARG A 86 -1.25 -13.42 16.05
N HIS A 87 -1.20 -12.49 15.11
CA HIS A 87 -0.32 -12.51 13.96
C HIS A 87 0.95 -11.65 14.14
N ARG A 88 1.18 -11.04 15.31
CA ARG A 88 2.33 -10.14 15.54
C ARG A 88 3.69 -10.74 15.16
N PRO A 89 4.05 -11.98 15.55
CA PRO A 89 5.34 -12.55 15.14
C PRO A 89 5.51 -12.62 13.63
N PHE A 90 4.44 -12.98 12.92
CA PHE A 90 4.43 -13.04 11.45
C PHE A 90 4.52 -11.64 10.83
N PHE A 91 3.78 -10.67 11.37
CA PHE A 91 3.82 -9.29 10.92
C PHE A 91 5.20 -8.66 11.11
N VAL A 92 5.84 -8.86 12.27
CA VAL A 92 7.19 -8.34 12.55
C VAL A 92 8.21 -8.93 11.58
N ASP A 93 8.16 -10.25 11.35
CA ASP A 93 9.05 -10.93 10.40
C ASP A 93 8.84 -10.44 8.96
N LYS A 94 7.61 -10.52 8.43
CA LYS A 94 7.32 -10.14 7.04
C LYS A 94 7.38 -8.65 6.78
N GLY A 95 6.97 -7.84 7.75
CA GLY A 95 7.08 -6.38 7.73
C GLY A 95 8.52 -5.88 7.95
N ARG A 96 9.45 -6.78 8.34
CA ARG A 96 10.84 -6.44 8.68
C ARG A 96 10.91 -5.29 9.69
N ILE A 97 10.03 -5.36 10.67
CA ILE A 97 9.93 -4.34 11.71
C ILE A 97 11.17 -4.45 12.62
N PRO A 98 11.87 -3.34 12.88
CA PRO A 98 12.98 -3.31 13.81
C PRO A 98 12.63 -3.90 15.18
N ALA A 99 13.56 -4.62 15.80
CA ALA A 99 13.32 -5.33 17.07
C ALA A 99 12.91 -4.38 18.22
N ASP A 100 13.44 -3.16 18.22
CA ASP A 100 13.11 -2.10 19.18
C ASP A 100 11.68 -1.53 19.00
N LEU A 101 11.08 -1.73 17.82
CA LEU A 101 9.70 -1.33 17.53
C LEU A 101 8.72 -2.51 17.52
N ALA A 102 9.20 -3.76 17.51
CA ALA A 102 8.39 -4.95 17.26
C ALA A 102 7.18 -5.11 18.20
N ALA A 103 7.32 -4.71 19.46
CA ALA A 103 6.25 -4.83 20.47
C ALA A 103 5.17 -3.75 20.36
N THR A 104 5.52 -2.56 19.87
CA THR A 104 4.65 -1.38 19.89
C THR A 104 4.20 -0.92 18.51
N TYR A 105 4.82 -1.42 17.45
CA TYR A 105 4.45 -1.07 16.08
C TYR A 105 3.00 -1.51 15.81
N PRO A 106 2.13 -0.59 15.35
CA PRO A 106 0.72 -0.90 15.11
C PRO A 106 0.58 -1.81 13.89
N ILE A 107 -0.18 -2.89 14.04
CA ILE A 107 -0.60 -3.72 12.91
C ILE A 107 -1.76 -3.00 12.22
N PRO A 108 -1.68 -2.66 10.93
CA PRO A 108 -2.73 -1.93 10.24
C PRO A 108 -3.96 -2.83 10.02
N ALA A 109 -5.13 -2.20 9.95
CA ALA A 109 -6.31 -2.86 9.42
C ALA A 109 -6.20 -2.95 7.89
N TYR A 110 -6.44 -4.15 7.34
CA TYR A 110 -6.38 -4.38 5.90
C TYR A 110 -7.77 -4.24 5.27
N PRO A 111 -7.93 -3.55 4.13
CA PRO A 111 -9.22 -3.46 3.47
C PRO A 111 -9.62 -4.79 2.85
N GLU A 112 -10.93 -5.05 2.78
CA GLU A 112 -11.45 -6.18 2.00
C GLU A 112 -11.09 -6.01 0.52
N PRO A 113 -10.87 -7.12 -0.22
CA PRO A 113 -10.62 -7.03 -1.65
C PRO A 113 -11.80 -6.38 -2.38
N ALA A 114 -11.50 -5.32 -3.12
CA ALA A 114 -12.47 -4.58 -3.92
C ALA A 114 -11.81 -4.12 -5.22
N PRO A 115 -12.58 -3.78 -6.27
CA PRO A 115 -12.03 -3.15 -7.45
C PRO A 115 -11.46 -1.77 -7.07
N PHE A 116 -10.46 -1.30 -7.84
CA PHE A 116 -9.85 -0.01 -7.56
C PHE A 116 -10.90 1.12 -7.68
N PRO A 117 -11.11 1.97 -6.66
CA PRO A 117 -12.18 2.97 -6.68
C PRO A 117 -11.97 4.02 -7.77
N HIS A 118 -13.06 4.44 -8.42
CA HIS A 118 -12.97 5.44 -9.49
C HIS A 118 -12.54 6.81 -8.93
N GLU A 119 -12.99 7.17 -7.72
CA GLU A 119 -12.63 8.42 -7.05
C GLU A 119 -11.12 8.54 -6.75
N LEU A 120 -10.41 7.41 -6.62
CA LEU A 120 -8.95 7.39 -6.44
C LEU A 120 -8.21 7.26 -7.77
N TYR A 121 -8.89 6.79 -8.82
CA TYR A 121 -8.34 6.67 -10.16
C TYR A 121 -8.32 8.00 -10.92
N ALA A 122 -9.48 8.66 -11.01
CA ALA A 122 -9.67 9.82 -11.89
C ALA A 122 -8.68 10.96 -11.61
N PRO A 123 -8.48 11.42 -10.36
CA PRO A 123 -7.56 12.53 -10.09
C PRO A 123 -6.11 12.21 -10.47
N VAL A 124 -5.70 10.94 -10.35
CA VAL A 124 -4.33 10.51 -10.67
C VAL A 124 -4.12 10.45 -12.18
N ILE A 125 -5.05 9.84 -12.92
CA ILE A 125 -4.89 9.73 -14.38
C ILE A 125 -5.00 11.09 -15.06
N ASP A 126 -5.87 11.96 -14.56
CA ASP A 126 -6.04 13.33 -15.05
C ASP A 126 -4.74 14.13 -14.83
N TRP A 127 -4.18 14.06 -13.61
CA TRP A 127 -2.91 14.71 -13.31
C TRP A 127 -1.76 14.18 -14.19
N LEU A 128 -1.68 12.86 -14.42
CA LEU A 128 -0.65 12.28 -15.29
C LEU A 128 -0.80 12.75 -16.76
N ALA A 129 -2.04 12.87 -17.25
CA ALA A 129 -2.34 13.35 -18.59
C ALA A 129 -2.01 14.85 -18.73
N GLU A 130 -2.39 15.69 -17.76
CA GLU A 130 -2.04 17.11 -17.69
C GLU A 130 -0.52 17.32 -17.71
N ARG A 131 0.21 16.47 -16.99
CA ARG A 131 1.68 16.45 -16.95
C ARG A 131 2.30 15.85 -18.21
N ARG A 132 1.50 15.35 -19.15
CA ARG A 132 1.92 14.67 -20.39
C ARG A 132 2.82 13.46 -20.13
N LEU A 133 2.59 12.76 -19.02
CA LEU A 133 3.34 11.56 -18.62
C LEU A 133 2.74 10.28 -19.20
N THR A 134 1.46 10.32 -19.61
CA THR A 134 0.73 9.20 -20.22
C THR A 134 -0.31 9.76 -21.19
N PRO A 135 -0.70 9.03 -22.25
CA PRO A 135 -1.97 9.29 -22.92
C PRO A 135 -3.14 9.11 -21.93
N PRO A 136 -4.32 9.72 -22.20
CA PRO A 136 -5.53 9.44 -21.44
C PRO A 136 -5.83 7.94 -21.45
N LEU A 137 -6.09 7.37 -20.28
CA LEU A 137 -6.46 5.96 -20.12
C LEU A 137 -7.85 5.90 -19.48
N ALA A 138 -8.76 5.19 -20.13
CA ALA A 138 -10.08 4.94 -19.55
C ALA A 138 -9.94 3.94 -18.38
N TYR A 139 -10.75 4.12 -17.35
CA TYR A 139 -10.73 3.30 -16.14
C TYR A 139 -10.86 1.79 -16.48
N GLU A 140 -11.75 1.44 -17.40
CA GLU A 140 -12.04 0.08 -17.84
C GLU A 140 -10.86 -0.57 -18.58
N GLN A 141 -9.87 0.21 -19.01
CA GLN A 141 -8.65 -0.33 -19.62
C GLN A 141 -7.62 -0.82 -18.60
N LEU A 142 -7.73 -0.37 -17.35
CA LEU A 142 -6.79 -0.66 -16.27
C LEU A 142 -7.41 -1.44 -15.12
N VAL A 143 -8.72 -1.31 -14.90
CA VAL A 143 -9.41 -1.94 -13.79
C VAL A 143 -10.43 -2.95 -14.32
N ASP A 144 -10.11 -4.22 -14.11
CA ASP A 144 -11.07 -5.30 -14.29
C ASP A 144 -11.97 -5.39 -13.04
N ARG A 145 -13.20 -5.85 -13.21
CA ARG A 145 -14.16 -6.10 -12.12
C ARG A 145 -14.68 -7.54 -12.12
N ASP A 146 -14.35 -8.32 -13.15
CA ASP A 146 -14.88 -9.65 -13.42
C ASP A 146 -14.14 -10.76 -12.66
N PHE A 147 -13.79 -10.48 -11.39
CA PHE A 147 -13.07 -11.40 -10.51
C PHE A 147 -13.61 -11.48 -9.09
N LEU A 148 -14.46 -10.54 -8.68
CA LEU A 148 -15.20 -10.65 -7.44
C LEU A 148 -16.50 -11.38 -7.79
N ALA A 149 -16.76 -12.49 -7.10
CA ALA A 149 -18.01 -13.21 -7.29
C ALA A 149 -19.17 -12.21 -7.19
N ARG A 150 -20.14 -12.30 -8.10
CA ARG A 150 -21.39 -11.55 -7.94
C ARG A 150 -22.04 -12.11 -6.68
N ASP A 151 -22.42 -11.24 -5.75
CA ASP A 151 -23.36 -11.62 -4.72
C ASP A 151 -24.63 -12.10 -5.45
N GLU A 152 -24.93 -13.39 -5.35
CA GLU A 152 -26.23 -13.97 -5.72
C GLU A 152 -27.27 -13.64 -4.64
#